data_AF-A0A1F9CA13-F1
#
_entry.id   AF-A0A1F9CA13-F1
#
_cell.length_a   1.000
_cell.length_b   1.000
_cell.length_c   1.000
_cell.angle_alpha   90.00
_cell.angle_beta   90.00
_cell.angle_gamma   90.00
#
_symmetry.space_group_name_H-M   'P 1'
#
loop_
_entity.id
_entity.type
_entity.pdbx_description
1 polymer ?
#
loop_
_entity_poly.entity_id
_entity_poly.type
_entity_poly.pdbx_seq_one_letter_code
_entity_poly.pdbx_strand_id
1 'polypeptide(L)'
;MAGGKCVGSPKLPCQKPKISGRFGDLEVKCGDRVNLRADATNIPDKTPTTFYIRHYTKKQTVATEKALLKGLKVSDKKWISKKVFQGWDPPHLDFKVSANGASADSDNRLRIYEYPDFASYTKTIARQTAAGDSLRDGKFDVEFKKKVLTITIKIKLINRLGKKPGIGQPMPAVGPPVDDKLKRSLKKNIESKLSEKWGLHRDRCLREKKCSCQVKTECCKFKTQIQVKFVENGEHHTVNLFQGKGRADSINWCRIPTRANTYAHETGHLLGWYDEYADSLTHGPAPWMNNRPGAIMNTGFKVPQLYYMNFKGEFRLKTDEPWELIRP
;
A
#
# COMPACT_ATOMS: atom_id res chain seq x y z
N MET A 1 17.99 24.32 38.08
CA MET A 1 16.61 23.95 38.46
C MET A 1 16.08 25.01 39.39
N ALA A 2 15.24 25.93 38.89
CA ALA A 2 14.62 26.95 39.73
C ALA A 2 13.39 26.33 40.40
N GLY A 3 13.46 26.06 41.70
CA GLY A 3 12.30 25.62 42.47
C GLY A 3 11.27 26.74 42.55
N GLY A 4 10.06 26.50 42.03
CA GLY A 4 8.96 27.45 42.14
C GLY A 4 8.64 27.75 43.61
N LYS A 5 8.73 29.03 44.00
CA LYS A 5 8.33 29.48 45.34
C LYS A 5 6.82 29.31 45.49
N CYS A 6 6.40 28.50 46.46
CA CYS A 6 5.00 28.41 46.86
C CYS A 6 4.61 29.69 47.62
N VAL A 7 3.52 30.33 47.21
CA VAL A 7 2.93 31.48 47.89
C VAL A 7 1.81 30.94 48.78
N GLY A 8 2.11 30.61 50.03
CA GLY A 8 1.13 30.02 50.96
C GLY A 8 1.48 30.25 52.42
N SER A 9 0.45 30.52 53.24
CA SER A 9 0.53 30.79 54.69
C SER A 9 1.34 29.75 55.47
N PRO A 10 2.06 30.15 56.54
CA PRO A 10 3.12 29.38 57.20
C PRO A 10 2.72 28.11 57.98
N LYS A 11 1.51 27.55 57.79
CA LYS A 11 1.02 26.44 58.64
C LYS A 11 0.73 25.11 57.94
N LEU A 12 0.82 25.00 56.61
CA LEU A 12 0.65 23.71 55.93
C LEU A 12 1.86 23.41 55.03
N PRO A 13 2.45 22.20 55.11
CA PRO A 13 3.55 21.81 54.23
C PRO A 13 3.05 21.86 52.77
N CYS A 14 3.81 22.54 51.91
CA CYS A 14 3.46 22.68 50.50
C CYS A 14 3.29 21.28 49.89
N GLN A 15 2.06 20.99 49.45
CA GLN A 15 1.78 19.70 48.83
C GLN A 15 2.62 19.57 47.55
N LYS A 16 3.30 18.44 47.40
CA LYS A 16 4.16 18.19 46.23
C LYS A 16 3.31 18.23 44.95
N PRO A 17 3.80 18.89 43.87
CA PRO A 17 3.20 18.83 42.55
C PRO A 17 2.98 17.39 42.07
N LYS A 18 1.79 17.10 41.54
CA LYS A 18 1.45 15.79 40.95
C LYS A 18 0.87 15.99 39.56
N ILE A 19 1.18 15.07 38.66
CA ILE A 19 0.59 15.00 37.32
C ILE A 19 0.35 13.54 36.96
N SER A 20 -0.75 13.28 36.26
CA SER A 20 -1.07 12.00 35.63
C SER A 20 -1.37 12.25 34.16
N GLY A 21 -1.30 11.22 33.34
CA GLY A 21 -1.60 11.35 31.92
C GLY A 21 -2.13 10.08 31.31
N ARG A 22 -2.98 10.20 30.31
CA ARG A 22 -3.50 9.07 29.55
C ARG A 22 -3.77 9.43 28.10
N PHE A 23 -3.73 8.44 27.22
CA PHE A 23 -4.33 8.54 25.90
C PHE A 23 -5.86 8.54 26.04
N GLY A 24 -6.54 9.38 25.27
CA GLY A 24 -8.00 9.33 25.12
C GLY A 24 -8.46 8.20 24.18
N ASP A 25 -7.55 7.70 23.34
CA ASP A 25 -7.78 6.65 22.35
C ASP A 25 -6.85 5.48 22.68
N LEU A 26 -7.37 4.24 22.66
CA LEU A 26 -6.58 3.04 23.01
C LEU A 26 -6.03 2.31 21.80
N GLU A 27 -6.66 2.49 20.64
CA GLU A 27 -6.21 1.95 19.37
C GLU A 27 -6.42 2.98 18.26
N VAL A 28 -5.41 3.19 17.43
CA VAL A 28 -5.48 4.11 16.29
C VAL A 28 -4.71 3.58 15.10
N LYS A 29 -5.11 3.97 13.89
CA LYS A 29 -4.31 3.76 12.69
C LYS A 29 -3.25 4.85 12.59
N CYS A 30 -2.18 4.54 11.88
CA CYS A 30 -1.11 5.49 11.65
C CYS A 30 -1.64 6.71 10.86
N GLY A 31 -1.39 7.91 11.40
CA GLY A 31 -1.90 9.16 10.83
C GLY A 31 -3.26 9.62 11.38
N ASP A 32 -3.86 8.90 12.33
CA ASP A 32 -5.04 9.37 13.07
C ASP A 32 -4.66 10.41 14.14
N ARG A 33 -5.65 11.17 14.60
CA ARG A 33 -5.52 12.01 15.79
C ARG A 33 -5.64 11.15 17.04
N VAL A 34 -4.71 11.35 17.96
CA VAL A 34 -4.70 10.78 19.30
C VAL A 34 -4.87 11.91 20.30
N ASN A 35 -5.84 11.80 21.19
CA ASN A 35 -6.03 12.75 22.27
C ASN A 35 -5.05 12.45 23.41
N LEU A 36 -4.28 13.45 23.82
CA LEU A 36 -3.39 13.39 24.98
C LEU A 36 -4.05 14.15 26.12
N ARG A 37 -4.22 13.48 27.26
CA ARG A 37 -4.84 14.06 28.45
C ARG A 37 -3.85 14.09 29.60
N ALA A 38 -3.94 15.14 30.41
CA ALA A 38 -3.23 15.23 31.67
C ALA A 38 -4.12 15.88 32.73
N ASP A 39 -4.04 15.36 33.96
CA ASP A 39 -4.69 15.92 35.14
C ASP A 39 -3.59 16.25 36.15
N ALA A 40 -3.61 17.47 36.70
CA ALA A 40 -2.61 17.98 37.62
C ALA A 40 -3.19 18.35 38.98
N THR A 41 -2.35 18.32 40.01
CA THR A 41 -2.69 18.79 41.36
C THR A 41 -1.51 19.57 41.91
N ASN A 42 -1.76 20.73 42.52
CA ASN A 42 -0.73 21.63 43.02
C ASN A 42 0.28 22.08 41.94
N ILE A 43 -0.21 22.28 40.71
CA ILE A 43 0.55 22.87 39.59
C ILE A 43 -0.21 24.12 39.15
N PRO A 44 0.44 25.30 39.03
CA PRO A 44 -0.22 26.51 38.58
C PRO A 44 -0.92 26.35 37.23
N ASP A 45 -2.05 27.02 37.06
CA ASP A 45 -2.70 27.10 35.76
C ASP A 45 -1.77 27.73 34.71
N LYS A 46 -1.99 27.42 33.43
CA LYS A 46 -1.13 27.84 32.30
C LYS A 46 0.33 27.34 32.37
N THR A 47 0.66 26.43 33.29
CA THR A 47 1.99 25.79 33.30
C THR A 47 2.21 25.01 32.00
N PRO A 48 3.36 25.22 31.31
CA PRO A 48 3.75 24.40 30.17
C PRO A 48 3.84 22.92 30.55
N THR A 49 3.07 22.11 29.83
CA THR A 49 3.02 20.66 29.98
C THR A 49 3.58 20.01 28.72
N THR A 50 4.55 19.10 28.90
CA THR A 50 5.19 18.39 27.79
C THR A 50 4.85 16.91 27.86
N PHE A 51 4.45 16.35 26.72
CA PHE A 51 4.20 14.93 26.50
C PHE A 51 5.32 14.38 25.63
N TYR A 52 6.07 13.40 26.14
CA TYR A 52 7.08 12.65 25.41
C TYR A 52 6.46 11.33 25.01
N ILE A 53 5.94 11.22 23.78
CA ILE A 53 5.40 9.97 23.25
C ILE A 53 6.58 9.04 23.00
N ARG A 54 6.53 7.80 23.48
CA ARG A 54 7.65 6.86 23.40
C ARG A 54 7.22 5.50 22.89
N HIS A 55 8.19 4.79 22.33
CA HIS A 55 8.09 3.35 22.15
C HIS A 55 7.97 2.66 23.50
N TYR A 56 6.97 1.79 23.68
CA TYR A 56 6.69 1.16 24.97
C TYR A 56 7.89 0.36 25.53
N THR A 57 8.50 -0.51 24.73
CA THR A 57 9.65 -1.33 25.18
C THR A 57 10.96 -0.56 25.24
N LYS A 58 11.34 0.13 24.16
CA LYS A 58 12.63 0.84 24.05
C LYS A 58 12.70 2.15 24.84
N LYS A 59 11.56 2.67 25.32
CA LYS A 59 11.40 3.99 25.95
C LYS A 59 11.96 5.17 25.15
N GLN A 60 12.24 4.97 23.86
CA GLN A 60 12.72 6.00 22.96
C GLN A 60 11.59 6.97 22.63
N THR A 61 11.81 8.27 22.83
CA THR A 61 10.87 9.32 22.42
C THR A 61 10.74 9.37 20.90
N VAL A 62 9.51 9.31 20.43
CA VAL A 62 9.13 9.28 19.01
C VAL A 62 8.49 10.59 18.56
N ALA A 63 7.91 11.32 19.51
CA ALA A 63 7.36 12.65 19.31
C ALA A 63 7.31 13.39 20.64
N THR A 64 7.39 14.73 20.57
CA THR A 64 7.24 15.61 21.72
C THR A 64 6.14 16.60 21.44
N GLU A 65 5.17 16.66 22.33
CA GLU A 65 3.99 17.50 22.21
C GLU A 65 3.91 18.45 23.40
N LYS A 66 3.57 19.71 23.16
CA LYS A 66 3.43 20.74 24.20
C LYS A 66 2.01 21.28 24.25
N ALA A 67 1.55 21.56 25.47
CA ALA A 67 0.27 22.21 25.77
C ALA A 67 0.41 23.05 27.05
N LEU A 68 -0.60 23.86 27.35
CA LEU A 68 -0.72 24.57 28.63
C LEU A 68 -1.81 23.90 29.47
N LEU A 69 -1.64 23.84 30.79
CA LEU A 69 -2.75 23.51 31.68
C LEU A 69 -3.84 24.60 31.56
N LYS A 70 -5.10 24.15 31.54
CA LYS A 70 -6.31 24.98 31.63
C LYS A 70 -7.20 24.39 32.73
N GLY A 71 -7.31 25.07 33.85
CA GLY A 71 -8.06 24.56 35.01
C GLY A 71 -7.49 23.23 35.52
N LEU A 72 -6.16 23.16 35.66
CA LEU A 72 -5.41 21.97 36.09
C LEU A 72 -5.46 20.75 35.14
N LYS A 73 -5.94 20.95 33.90
CA LYS A 73 -6.06 19.86 32.92
C LYS A 73 -5.47 20.21 31.57
N VAL A 74 -5.06 19.19 30.82
CA VAL A 74 -4.91 19.24 29.36
C VAL A 74 -5.94 18.27 28.78
N SER A 75 -6.86 18.75 27.96
CA SER A 75 -7.93 17.92 27.36
C SER A 75 -8.03 18.06 25.83
N ASP A 76 -7.47 19.11 25.25
CA ASP A 76 -7.58 19.48 23.84
C ASP A 76 -6.31 19.14 23.02
N LYS A 77 -5.26 18.62 23.67
CA LYS A 77 -4.01 18.32 22.98
C LYS A 77 -4.15 17.09 22.09
N LYS A 78 -3.92 17.29 20.81
CA LYS A 78 -3.93 16.24 19.79
C LYS A 78 -2.53 15.97 19.26
N TRP A 79 -2.23 14.70 19.02
CA TRP A 79 -1.04 14.22 18.33
C TRP A 79 -1.45 13.44 17.09
N ILE A 80 -0.75 13.60 15.96
CA ILE A 80 -0.99 12.79 14.77
C ILE A 80 -0.09 11.55 14.85
N SER A 81 -0.71 10.38 15.05
CA SER A 81 -0.01 9.14 15.38
C SER A 81 1.02 8.76 14.31
N LYS A 82 2.17 8.22 14.73
CA LYS A 82 3.20 7.69 13.83
C LYS A 82 3.84 6.43 14.38
N LYS A 83 3.80 5.35 13.60
CA LYS A 83 4.64 4.17 13.82
C LYS A 83 6.07 4.52 13.40
N VAL A 84 6.99 4.42 14.35
CA VAL A 84 8.42 4.69 14.13
C VAL A 84 9.31 3.48 14.37
N PHE A 85 8.73 2.33 14.70
CA PHE A 85 9.46 1.10 14.99
C PHE A 85 9.30 0.08 13.88
N GLN A 86 10.32 -0.78 13.76
CA GLN A 86 10.30 -1.96 12.88
C GLN A 86 9.55 -3.10 13.55
N GLY A 87 8.89 -3.95 12.75
CA GLY A 87 8.05 -5.03 13.26
C GLY A 87 6.75 -4.54 13.91
N TRP A 88 5.97 -5.48 14.43
CA TRP A 88 4.65 -5.23 15.01
C TRP A 88 4.50 -5.75 16.44
N ASP A 89 5.55 -6.32 17.03
CA ASP A 89 5.47 -6.93 18.36
C ASP A 89 6.41 -6.24 19.39
N PRO A 90 5.88 -5.56 20.44
CA PRO A 90 4.49 -5.14 20.61
C PRO A 90 4.22 -3.78 19.90
N PRO A 91 3.02 -3.54 19.34
CA PRO A 91 2.74 -2.31 18.59
C PRO A 91 2.26 -1.18 19.50
N HIS A 92 2.82 -1.09 20.70
CA HIS A 92 2.35 -0.19 21.76
C HIS A 92 3.24 1.04 21.91
N LEU A 93 2.59 2.16 22.18
CA LEU A 93 3.19 3.40 22.59
C LEU A 93 2.74 3.74 24.02
N ASP A 94 3.63 4.36 24.77
CA ASP A 94 3.29 5.06 26.00
C ASP A 94 3.70 6.53 25.85
N PHE A 95 3.44 7.35 26.86
CA PHE A 95 4.13 8.64 26.96
C PHE A 95 4.56 8.93 28.39
N LYS A 96 5.50 9.86 28.54
CA LYS A 96 5.77 10.54 29.80
C LYS A 96 5.23 11.95 29.73
N VAL A 97 4.48 12.38 30.74
CA VAL A 97 4.03 13.77 30.88
C VAL A 97 4.85 14.48 31.94
N SER A 98 5.18 15.75 31.73
CA SER A 98 5.94 16.58 32.68
C SER A 98 5.42 18.01 32.72
N ALA A 99 5.27 18.56 33.93
CA ALA A 99 4.90 19.95 34.19
C ALA A 99 5.42 20.39 35.58
N ASN A 100 6.02 21.57 35.67
CA ASN A 100 6.53 22.16 36.92
C ASN A 100 7.35 21.19 37.81
N GLY A 101 8.23 20.40 37.19
CA GLY A 101 9.07 19.41 37.89
C GLY A 101 8.36 18.09 38.26
N ALA A 102 7.03 18.03 38.20
CA ALA A 102 6.29 16.76 38.31
C ALA A 102 6.36 16.00 36.99
N SER A 103 6.42 14.66 37.05
CA SER A 103 6.29 13.82 35.86
C SER A 103 5.68 12.46 36.19
N ALA A 104 4.96 11.89 35.22
CA ALA A 104 4.42 10.54 35.30
C ALA A 104 4.46 9.87 33.93
N ASP A 105 4.54 8.54 33.91
CA ASP A 105 4.24 7.76 32.72
C ASP A 105 2.72 7.71 32.50
N SER A 106 2.29 7.42 31.27
CA SER A 106 0.88 7.34 30.94
C SER A 106 0.21 6.14 31.62
N ASP A 107 -0.99 6.34 32.15
CA ASP A 107 -1.79 5.34 32.86
C ASP A 107 -2.23 4.19 31.95
N ASN A 108 -2.24 4.42 30.63
CA ASN A 108 -2.59 3.44 29.61
C ASN A 108 -1.57 3.44 28.47
N ARG A 109 -1.77 2.51 27.52
CA ARG A 109 -0.95 2.36 26.32
C ARG A 109 -1.83 2.53 25.09
N LEU A 110 -1.25 3.12 24.05
CA LEU A 110 -1.88 3.24 22.75
C LEU A 110 -1.37 2.10 21.86
N ARG A 111 -2.29 1.34 21.25
CA ARG A 111 -1.98 0.38 20.21
C ARG A 111 -2.05 1.05 18.83
N ILE A 112 -1.03 0.84 18.00
CA ILE A 112 -1.13 1.17 16.57
C ILE A 112 -1.77 -0.02 15.85
N TYR A 113 -2.89 0.22 15.17
CA TYR A 113 -3.61 -0.78 14.41
C TYR A 113 -2.75 -1.37 13.30
N GLU A 114 -2.69 -2.69 13.28
CA GLU A 114 -2.04 -3.48 12.24
C GLU A 114 -3.12 -4.03 11.29
N TYR A 115 -3.01 -3.75 10.00
CA TYR A 115 -3.91 -4.33 9.02
C TYR A 115 -3.71 -5.85 8.96
N PRO A 116 -4.76 -6.65 9.17
CA PRO A 116 -4.64 -8.09 9.10
C PRO A 116 -4.29 -8.53 7.68
N ASP A 117 -3.51 -9.60 7.58
CA ASP A 117 -3.29 -10.28 6.31
C ASP A 117 -4.63 -10.91 5.85
N PHE A 118 -4.86 -10.97 4.54
CA PHE A 118 -5.99 -11.71 3.98
C PHE A 118 -5.51 -12.75 2.97
N ALA A 119 -6.17 -13.91 3.00
CA ALA A 119 -5.86 -15.03 2.12
C ALA A 119 -6.12 -14.67 0.65
N SER A 120 -5.39 -15.36 -0.22
CA SER A 120 -5.53 -15.24 -1.68
C SER A 120 -6.95 -15.55 -2.14
N TYR A 121 -7.50 -14.71 -3.03
CA TYR A 121 -8.77 -14.96 -3.73
C TYR A 121 -8.69 -14.52 -5.19
N THR A 122 -9.44 -15.17 -6.06
CA THR A 122 -9.45 -14.85 -7.49
C THR A 122 -10.42 -13.71 -7.79
N LYS A 123 -9.94 -12.74 -8.56
CA LYS A 123 -10.73 -11.66 -9.16
C LYS A 123 -10.79 -11.85 -10.67
N THR A 124 -11.98 -11.65 -11.22
CA THR A 124 -12.21 -11.54 -12.66
C THR A 124 -12.74 -10.14 -12.96
N ILE A 125 -12.19 -9.52 -14.00
CA ILE A 125 -12.62 -8.22 -14.54
C ILE A 125 -13.17 -8.51 -15.93
N ALA A 126 -14.49 -8.43 -16.07
CA ALA A 126 -15.13 -8.49 -17.37
C ALA A 126 -14.58 -7.38 -18.28
N ARG A 127 -14.19 -7.73 -19.50
CA ARG A 127 -13.75 -6.73 -20.49
C ARG A 127 -14.69 -6.65 -21.67
N GLN A 128 -15.08 -5.42 -22.00
CA GLN A 128 -15.91 -5.11 -23.16
C GLN A 128 -15.29 -3.95 -23.92
N THR A 129 -15.31 -4.02 -25.26
CA THR A 129 -14.95 -2.86 -26.10
C THR A 129 -15.97 -1.74 -25.88
N ALA A 130 -15.64 -0.53 -26.32
CA ALA A 130 -16.62 0.56 -26.35
C ALA A 130 -17.87 0.24 -27.22
N ALA A 131 -17.73 -0.68 -28.18
CA ALA A 131 -18.84 -1.18 -29.01
C ALA A 131 -19.65 -2.31 -28.34
N GLY A 132 -19.26 -2.75 -27.13
CA GLY A 132 -19.94 -3.80 -26.38
C GLY A 132 -19.43 -5.22 -26.67
N ASP A 133 -18.43 -5.38 -27.55
CA ASP A 133 -17.86 -6.70 -27.85
C ASP A 133 -17.12 -7.24 -26.64
N SER A 134 -17.37 -8.49 -26.29
CA SER A 134 -16.63 -9.16 -25.21
C SER A 134 -15.17 -9.31 -25.62
N LEU A 135 -14.27 -8.74 -24.84
CA LEU A 135 -12.86 -9.09 -24.86
C LEU A 135 -12.60 -10.21 -23.85
N ARG A 136 -11.37 -10.71 -23.80
CA ARG A 136 -10.96 -11.65 -22.76
C ARG A 136 -10.88 -10.93 -21.43
N ASP A 137 -11.50 -11.52 -20.42
CA ASP A 137 -11.50 -11.00 -19.07
C ASP A 137 -10.10 -10.96 -18.46
N GLY A 138 -9.86 -9.94 -17.65
CA GLY A 138 -8.72 -9.95 -16.75
C GLY A 138 -8.97 -10.95 -15.62
N LYS A 139 -8.02 -11.84 -15.32
CA LYS A 139 -8.18 -12.83 -14.24
C LYS A 139 -6.89 -13.01 -13.45
N PHE A 140 -6.94 -12.77 -12.16
CA PHE A 140 -5.78 -12.79 -11.26
C PHE A 140 -6.20 -13.09 -9.82
N ASP A 141 -5.25 -13.54 -9.01
CA ASP A 141 -5.44 -13.65 -7.56
C ASP A 141 -4.97 -12.37 -6.87
N VAL A 142 -5.61 -12.05 -5.76
CA VAL A 142 -5.28 -10.93 -4.88
C VAL A 142 -4.99 -11.48 -3.49
N GLU A 143 -3.83 -11.17 -2.93
CA GLU A 143 -3.42 -11.53 -1.57
C GLU A 143 -2.82 -10.30 -0.89
N PHE A 144 -3.08 -10.11 0.40
CA PHE A 144 -2.34 -9.15 1.22
C PHE A 144 -1.66 -9.91 2.34
N LYS A 145 -0.33 -9.96 2.25
CA LYS A 145 0.48 -10.74 3.17
C LYS A 145 1.75 -9.98 3.48
N LYS A 146 2.13 -9.93 4.75
CA LYS A 146 3.34 -9.20 5.19
C LYS A 146 3.39 -7.79 4.58
N LYS A 147 2.24 -7.11 4.59
CA LYS A 147 2.09 -5.70 4.18
C LYS A 147 2.37 -5.42 2.69
N VAL A 148 2.31 -6.44 1.85
CA VAL A 148 2.38 -6.33 0.39
C VAL A 148 1.06 -6.81 -0.22
N LEU A 149 0.44 -5.97 -1.04
CA LEU A 149 -0.68 -6.39 -1.88
C LEU A 149 -0.12 -7.05 -3.13
N THR A 150 -0.25 -8.37 -3.23
CA THR A 150 0.26 -9.16 -4.35
C THR A 150 -0.87 -9.50 -5.31
N ILE A 151 -0.68 -9.15 -6.57
CA ILE A 151 -1.56 -9.47 -7.69
C ILE A 151 -0.90 -10.59 -8.50
N THR A 152 -1.42 -11.81 -8.39
CA THR A 152 -0.82 -12.98 -9.04
C THR A 152 -1.57 -13.38 -10.31
N ILE A 153 -0.86 -13.46 -11.42
CA ILE A 153 -1.38 -13.96 -12.68
C ILE A 153 -0.79 -15.34 -12.93
N LYS A 154 -1.64 -16.35 -13.05
CA LYS A 154 -1.22 -17.71 -13.41
C LYS A 154 -1.37 -17.91 -14.91
N ILE A 155 -0.27 -18.22 -15.59
CA ILE A 155 -0.23 -18.36 -17.05
C ILE A 155 0.27 -19.76 -17.41
N LYS A 156 -0.51 -20.48 -18.22
CA LYS A 156 -0.04 -21.69 -18.90
C LYS A 156 0.54 -21.34 -20.25
N LEU A 157 1.82 -21.64 -20.46
CA LEU A 157 2.49 -21.41 -21.73
C LEU A 157 2.40 -22.65 -22.62
N ILE A 158 1.74 -22.52 -23.76
CA ILE A 158 1.70 -23.55 -24.80
C ILE A 158 2.86 -23.31 -25.76
N ASN A 159 3.90 -24.13 -25.65
CA ASN A 159 5.07 -24.04 -26.53
C ASN A 159 4.67 -24.47 -27.95
N ARG A 160 4.72 -23.56 -28.93
CA ARG A 160 4.46 -23.87 -30.34
C ARG A 160 5.79 -24.09 -31.05
N LEU A 161 5.91 -25.15 -31.84
CA LEU A 161 7.16 -25.51 -32.53
C LEU A 161 7.45 -24.67 -33.79
N GLY A 162 6.48 -23.87 -34.25
CA GLY A 162 6.60 -23.02 -35.42
C GLY A 162 6.43 -21.52 -35.12
N LYS A 163 6.58 -20.71 -36.18
CA LYS A 163 6.27 -19.28 -36.17
C LYS A 163 4.77 -19.05 -35.96
N LYS A 164 4.39 -17.84 -35.51
CA LYS A 164 2.98 -17.44 -35.44
C LYS A 164 2.37 -17.51 -36.85
N PRO A 165 1.30 -18.29 -37.06
CA PRO A 165 0.68 -18.41 -38.38
C PRO A 165 0.02 -17.10 -38.81
N GLY A 166 -0.07 -16.89 -40.12
CA GLY A 166 -0.95 -15.87 -40.70
C GLY A 166 -2.43 -16.25 -40.55
N ILE A 167 -3.31 -15.34 -40.92
CA ILE A 167 -4.77 -15.61 -40.93
C ILE A 167 -5.05 -16.81 -41.85
N GLY A 168 -5.83 -17.77 -41.37
CA GLY A 168 -6.21 -18.98 -42.11
C GLY A 168 -5.14 -20.07 -42.20
N GLN A 169 -3.92 -19.84 -41.68
CA GLN A 169 -2.87 -20.84 -41.66
C GLN A 169 -2.99 -21.76 -40.43
N PRO A 170 -2.60 -23.04 -40.53
CA PRO A 170 -2.72 -23.99 -39.43
C PRO A 170 -1.83 -23.59 -38.25
N MET A 171 -2.32 -23.87 -37.04
CA MET A 171 -1.53 -23.68 -35.82
C MET A 171 -0.37 -24.68 -35.77
N PRO A 172 0.87 -24.24 -35.51
CA PRO A 172 1.99 -25.16 -35.33
C PRO A 172 1.73 -26.17 -34.21
N ALA A 173 2.35 -27.34 -34.36
CA ALA A 173 2.32 -28.40 -33.36
C ALA A 173 2.76 -27.90 -31.97
N VAL A 174 2.14 -28.46 -30.93
CA VAL A 174 2.52 -28.22 -29.54
C VAL A 174 3.79 -29.01 -29.26
N GLY A 175 4.80 -28.33 -28.74
CA GLY A 175 6.05 -28.92 -28.31
C GLY A 175 6.05 -29.29 -26.83
N PRO A 176 7.21 -29.72 -26.28
CA PRO A 176 7.36 -29.95 -24.85
C PRO A 176 7.15 -28.64 -24.05
N PRO A 177 6.89 -28.72 -22.73
CA PRO A 177 6.74 -27.54 -21.88
C PRO A 177 7.89 -26.54 -22.03
N VAL A 178 7.57 -25.25 -21.88
CA VAL A 178 8.58 -24.19 -21.95
C VAL A 178 9.57 -24.35 -20.79
N ASP A 179 10.86 -24.28 -21.10
CA ASP A 179 11.94 -24.45 -20.14
C ASP A 179 11.93 -23.36 -19.05
N ASP A 180 12.41 -23.73 -17.86
CA ASP A 180 12.37 -22.84 -16.70
C ASP A 180 13.27 -21.60 -16.84
N LYS A 181 14.35 -21.68 -17.62
CA LYS A 181 15.24 -20.54 -17.86
C LYS A 181 14.50 -19.46 -18.62
N LEU A 182 13.77 -19.83 -19.66
CA LEU A 182 12.93 -18.90 -20.41
C LEU A 182 11.76 -18.38 -19.55
N LYS A 183 11.06 -19.24 -18.81
CA LYS A 183 10.02 -18.82 -17.86
C LYS A 183 10.54 -17.77 -16.87
N ARG A 184 11.73 -17.98 -16.28
CA ARG A 184 12.37 -16.98 -15.38
C ARG A 184 12.69 -15.67 -16.10
N SER A 185 13.20 -15.73 -17.33
CA SER A 185 13.49 -14.54 -18.13
C SER A 185 12.24 -13.72 -18.45
N LEU A 186 11.17 -14.38 -18.91
CA LEU A 186 9.87 -13.74 -19.18
C LEU A 186 9.29 -13.11 -17.92
N LYS A 187 9.25 -13.87 -16.82
CA LYS A 187 8.79 -13.39 -15.50
C LYS A 187 9.54 -12.13 -15.08
N LYS A 188 10.88 -12.16 -15.09
CA LYS A 188 11.71 -10.99 -14.75
C LYS A 188 11.43 -9.80 -15.66
N ASN A 189 11.28 -10.02 -16.97
CA ASN A 189 10.99 -8.97 -17.94
C ASN A 189 9.65 -8.27 -17.66
N ILE A 190 8.62 -9.05 -17.33
CA ILE A 190 7.27 -8.56 -17.03
C ILE A 190 7.27 -7.83 -15.68
N GLU A 191 7.73 -8.50 -14.61
CA GLU A 191 7.62 -7.98 -13.25
C GLU A 191 8.46 -6.73 -13.02
N SER A 192 9.63 -6.59 -13.65
CA SER A 192 10.42 -5.35 -13.57
C SER A 192 9.72 -4.11 -14.16
N LYS A 193 8.81 -4.32 -15.13
CA LYS A 193 8.05 -3.24 -15.79
C LYS A 193 6.71 -2.97 -15.13
N LEU A 194 6.10 -3.99 -14.53
CA LEU A 194 4.78 -3.87 -13.96
C LEU A 194 4.81 -3.71 -12.44
N SER A 195 5.63 -4.47 -11.71
CA SER A 195 5.61 -4.47 -10.25
C SER A 195 6.11 -3.15 -9.63
N GLU A 196 5.58 -2.82 -8.45
CA GLU A 196 6.01 -1.68 -7.62
C GLU A 196 6.00 -0.32 -8.34
N LYS A 197 5.11 -0.11 -9.33
CA LYS A 197 4.92 1.21 -9.95
C LYS A 197 4.05 2.14 -9.14
N TRP A 198 3.18 1.56 -8.32
CA TRP A 198 2.30 2.27 -7.39
C TRP A 198 2.32 1.58 -6.03
N GLY A 199 2.08 2.34 -4.99
CA GLY A 199 1.79 1.88 -3.64
C GLY A 199 0.42 2.38 -3.22
N LEU A 200 -0.09 1.82 -2.13
CA LEU A 200 -1.32 2.27 -1.50
C LEU A 200 -0.95 3.18 -0.33
N HIS A 201 -1.63 4.30 -0.18
CA HIS A 201 -1.56 5.14 1.01
C HIS A 201 -2.97 5.37 1.55
N ARG A 202 -3.11 5.32 2.88
CA ARG A 202 -4.41 5.52 3.53
C ARG A 202 -4.85 6.96 3.32
N ASP A 203 -6.00 7.15 2.69
CA ASP A 203 -6.53 8.47 2.33
C ASP A 203 -6.79 9.34 3.56
N ARG A 204 -7.25 8.71 4.65
CA ARG A 204 -7.50 9.37 5.96
C ARG A 204 -6.25 9.65 6.79
N CYS A 205 -5.05 9.43 6.25
CA CYS A 205 -3.81 9.76 6.94
C CYS A 205 -3.65 11.29 7.04
N LEU A 206 -3.85 11.87 8.23
CA LEU A 206 -3.76 13.32 8.47
C LEU A 206 -2.35 13.91 8.34
N ARG A 207 -1.36 13.10 7.97
CA ARG A 207 -0.04 13.58 7.57
C ARG A 207 0.04 13.88 6.08
N GLU A 208 -0.94 13.43 5.30
CA GLU A 208 -1.12 13.75 3.87
C GLU A 208 0.18 13.54 3.07
N LYS A 209 0.51 14.48 2.18
CA LYS A 209 1.76 14.51 1.39
C LYS A 209 3.02 14.59 2.25
N LYS A 210 2.92 15.05 3.50
CA LYS A 210 4.03 15.09 4.47
C LYS A 210 4.23 13.74 5.16
N CYS A 211 3.44 12.72 4.83
CA CYS A 211 3.61 11.39 5.39
C CYS A 211 4.95 10.78 4.98
N SER A 212 5.92 10.88 5.88
CA SER A 212 7.25 10.29 5.74
C SER A 212 7.31 8.81 6.14
N CYS A 213 6.16 8.14 6.32
CA CYS A 213 6.17 6.71 6.59
C CYS A 213 6.88 6.04 5.42
N GLN A 214 7.98 5.37 5.73
CA GLN A 214 8.65 4.56 4.73
C GLN A 214 7.73 3.39 4.43
N VAL A 215 7.75 2.94 3.19
CA VAL A 215 7.10 1.67 2.84
C VAL A 215 7.57 0.56 3.77
N LYS A 216 8.82 0.59 4.26
CA LYS A 216 9.39 -0.36 5.24
C LYS A 216 8.80 -0.29 6.65
N THR A 217 8.20 0.84 7.07
CA THR A 217 7.50 0.89 8.37
C THR A 217 6.05 0.39 8.26
N GLU A 218 5.56 0.21 7.03
CA GLU A 218 4.39 -0.60 6.65
C GLU A 218 3.11 -0.31 7.43
N CYS A 219 2.87 0.94 7.82
CA CYS A 219 1.78 1.28 8.74
C CYS A 219 0.57 1.96 8.08
N CYS A 220 0.82 2.82 7.10
CA CYS A 220 -0.23 3.46 6.29
C CYS A 220 0.12 3.48 4.81
N LYS A 221 1.27 2.90 4.43
CA LYS A 221 1.72 2.75 3.05
C LYS A 221 2.05 1.29 2.78
N PHE A 222 1.56 0.77 1.66
CA PHE A 222 1.77 -0.62 1.25
C PHE A 222 2.26 -0.71 -0.17
N LYS A 223 3.13 -1.69 -0.43
CA LYS A 223 3.55 -2.00 -1.80
C LYS A 223 2.42 -2.69 -2.54
N THR A 224 2.36 -2.46 -3.85
CA THR A 224 1.64 -3.33 -4.76
C THR A 224 2.65 -4.07 -5.62
N GLN A 225 2.50 -5.38 -5.68
CA GLN A 225 3.39 -6.27 -6.42
C GLN A 225 2.58 -7.02 -7.47
N ILE A 226 3.08 -7.05 -8.70
CA ILE A 226 2.55 -7.93 -9.74
C ILE A 226 3.45 -9.15 -9.81
N GLN A 227 2.86 -10.33 -9.71
CA GLN A 227 3.55 -11.61 -9.74
C GLN A 227 3.02 -12.48 -10.88
N VAL A 228 3.89 -12.92 -11.78
CA VAL A 228 3.60 -13.91 -12.81
C VAL A 228 4.01 -15.29 -12.31
N LYS A 229 3.08 -16.24 -12.33
CA LYS A 229 3.35 -17.66 -12.09
C LYS A 229 3.08 -18.43 -13.36
N PHE A 230 4.11 -19.04 -13.93
CA PHE A 230 3.92 -20.00 -15.02
C PHE A 230 3.54 -21.34 -14.41
N VAL A 231 2.40 -21.89 -14.84
CA VAL A 231 1.81 -23.11 -14.27
C VAL A 231 1.41 -24.06 -15.39
N GLU A 232 1.34 -25.35 -15.09
CA GLU A 232 0.86 -26.36 -16.06
C GLU A 232 -0.64 -26.67 -15.87
N ASN A 233 -1.19 -26.38 -14.69
CA ASN A 233 -2.60 -26.52 -14.33
C ASN A 233 -3.04 -25.42 -13.36
N GLY A 234 -4.34 -25.13 -13.30
CA GLY A 234 -4.90 -24.10 -12.42
C GLY A 234 -4.57 -22.67 -12.88
N GLU A 235 -4.31 -22.50 -14.17
CA GLU A 235 -4.04 -21.23 -14.80
C GLU A 235 -5.26 -20.31 -14.80
N HIS A 236 -4.99 -19.00 -14.84
CA HIS A 236 -6.01 -18.01 -15.16
C HIS A 236 -6.12 -17.82 -16.66
N HIS A 237 -4.99 -17.94 -17.37
CA HIS A 237 -4.85 -17.69 -18.79
C HIS A 237 -3.97 -18.73 -19.46
N THR A 238 -4.28 -19.04 -20.71
CA THR A 238 -3.46 -19.88 -21.58
C THR A 238 -2.90 -19.04 -22.72
N VAL A 239 -1.59 -19.11 -22.92
CA VAL A 239 -0.87 -18.28 -23.89
C VAL A 239 -0.02 -19.17 -24.80
N ASN A 240 -0.21 -19.06 -26.10
CA ASN A 240 0.67 -19.68 -27.09
C ASN A 240 1.99 -18.92 -27.15
N LEU A 241 3.12 -19.63 -27.06
CA LEU A 241 4.45 -19.07 -27.24
C LEU A 241 5.09 -19.63 -28.51
N PHE A 242 5.10 -18.82 -29.57
CA PHE A 242 5.62 -19.16 -30.89
C PHE A 242 7.12 -18.93 -31.03
N GLN A 243 7.73 -19.67 -31.96
CA GLN A 243 9.13 -19.47 -32.34
C GLN A 243 9.32 -18.19 -33.16
N GLY A 244 10.54 -17.65 -33.13
CA GLY A 244 10.94 -16.50 -33.95
C GLY A 244 10.32 -15.17 -33.53
N LYS A 245 10.42 -14.19 -34.44
CA LYS A 245 9.92 -12.83 -34.30
C LYS A 245 8.49 -12.71 -34.84
N GLY A 246 7.64 -11.99 -34.12
CA GLY A 246 6.28 -11.72 -34.56
C GLY A 246 5.54 -10.74 -33.65
N ARG A 247 4.42 -10.22 -34.13
CA ARG A 247 3.53 -9.35 -33.35
C ARG A 247 2.80 -10.20 -32.30
N ALA A 248 2.96 -9.85 -31.04
CA ALA A 248 2.24 -10.48 -29.96
C ALA A 248 0.83 -9.91 -29.80
N ASP A 249 -0.02 -10.68 -29.14
CA ASP A 249 -1.29 -10.25 -28.54
C ASP A 249 -1.47 -11.01 -27.20
N SER A 250 -2.53 -10.70 -26.46
CA SER A 250 -2.75 -11.22 -25.11
C SER A 250 -2.66 -12.75 -24.96
N ILE A 251 -2.95 -13.52 -26.02
CA ILE A 251 -2.90 -15.00 -25.99
C ILE A 251 -1.87 -15.62 -26.94
N ASN A 252 -1.18 -14.81 -27.74
CA ASN A 252 -0.20 -15.28 -28.72
C ASN A 252 1.08 -14.47 -28.61
N TRP A 253 2.07 -14.99 -27.90
CA TRP A 253 3.38 -14.39 -27.72
C TRP A 253 4.40 -14.97 -28.68
N CYS A 254 5.42 -14.21 -29.03
CA CYS A 254 6.55 -14.68 -29.84
C CYS A 254 7.83 -14.58 -29.00
N ARG A 255 8.70 -15.59 -29.05
CA ARG A 255 9.96 -15.64 -28.28
C ARG A 255 10.87 -14.45 -28.52
N ILE A 256 10.84 -13.91 -29.75
CA ILE A 256 11.52 -12.66 -30.10
C ILE A 256 10.45 -11.56 -30.20
N PRO A 257 10.28 -10.73 -29.15
CA PRO A 257 9.26 -9.71 -29.15
C PRO A 257 9.63 -8.58 -30.12
N THR A 258 8.63 -7.89 -30.67
CA THR A 258 8.85 -6.71 -31.54
C THR A 258 9.29 -5.48 -30.76
N ARG A 259 8.97 -5.41 -29.45
CA ARG A 259 9.33 -4.31 -28.55
C ARG A 259 9.76 -4.83 -27.18
N ALA A 260 10.63 -4.10 -26.48
CA ALA A 260 11.13 -4.53 -25.17
C ALA A 260 10.06 -4.61 -24.06
N ASN A 261 8.93 -3.92 -24.23
CA ASN A 261 7.77 -3.95 -23.32
C ASN A 261 6.69 -4.98 -23.70
N THR A 262 6.83 -5.71 -24.81
CA THR A 262 5.77 -6.57 -25.37
C THR A 262 5.15 -7.48 -24.32
N TYR A 263 5.93 -8.30 -23.62
CA TYR A 263 5.37 -9.24 -22.65
C TYR A 263 4.65 -8.55 -21.48
N ALA A 264 5.13 -7.38 -21.06
CA ALA A 264 4.49 -6.61 -20.01
C ALA A 264 3.19 -5.93 -20.49
N HIS A 265 3.17 -5.46 -21.74
CA HIS A 265 1.97 -4.97 -22.42
C HIS A 265 0.91 -6.09 -22.50
N GLU A 266 1.27 -7.26 -23.05
CA GLU A 266 0.34 -8.38 -23.16
C GLU A 266 -0.15 -8.88 -21.80
N THR A 267 0.73 -8.90 -20.79
CA THR A 267 0.34 -9.24 -19.42
C THR A 267 -0.65 -8.21 -18.84
N GLY A 268 -0.56 -6.95 -19.23
CA GLY A 268 -1.53 -5.92 -18.87
C GLY A 268 -2.95 -6.27 -19.32
N HIS A 269 -3.12 -6.84 -20.51
CA HIS A 269 -4.42 -7.35 -20.95
C HIS A 269 -4.96 -8.47 -20.07
N LEU A 270 -4.08 -9.39 -19.63
CA LEU A 270 -4.44 -10.48 -18.71
C LEU A 270 -4.84 -9.97 -17.32
N LEU A 271 -4.42 -8.75 -16.96
CA LEU A 271 -4.83 -8.01 -15.76
C LEU A 271 -6.11 -7.20 -15.93
N GLY A 272 -6.69 -7.17 -17.13
CA GLY A 272 -7.91 -6.42 -17.40
C GLY A 272 -7.68 -5.06 -18.06
N TRP A 273 -6.47 -4.72 -18.51
CA TRP A 273 -6.15 -3.42 -19.10
C TRP A 273 -6.43 -3.41 -20.61
N TYR A 274 -6.87 -2.26 -21.13
CA TYR A 274 -7.19 -2.08 -22.54
C TYR A 274 -6.03 -1.46 -23.30
N ASP A 275 -5.98 -1.71 -24.61
CA ASP A 275 -5.11 -0.97 -25.51
C ASP A 275 -5.50 0.51 -25.52
N GLU A 276 -4.49 1.37 -25.68
CA GLU A 276 -4.65 2.82 -25.68
C GLU A 276 -4.02 3.46 -26.92
N TYR A 277 -3.99 2.75 -28.06
CA TYR A 277 -3.55 3.33 -29.34
C TYR A 277 -4.60 4.33 -29.87
N ALA A 278 -4.36 5.01 -31.00
CA ALA A 278 -5.37 5.92 -31.56
C ALA A 278 -6.45 5.16 -32.37
N ASP A 279 -6.07 4.00 -32.90
CA ASP A 279 -6.76 3.24 -33.94
C ASP A 279 -7.18 1.84 -33.48
N SER A 280 -7.13 1.54 -32.18
CA SER A 280 -7.42 0.20 -31.70
C SER A 280 -8.91 -0.08 -31.62
N LEU A 281 -9.36 -1.13 -32.30
CA LEU A 281 -10.70 -1.71 -32.14
C LEU A 281 -10.93 -2.30 -30.73
N THR A 282 -9.89 -2.38 -29.91
CA THR A 282 -9.91 -2.95 -28.55
C THR A 282 -9.94 -1.90 -27.45
N HIS A 283 -10.26 -0.63 -27.76
CA HIS A 283 -10.47 0.40 -26.75
C HIS A 283 -11.58 0.00 -25.77
N GLY A 284 -11.28 0.12 -24.48
CA GLY A 284 -12.28 0.00 -23.44
C GLY A 284 -13.12 1.28 -23.32
N PRO A 285 -14.17 1.26 -22.49
CA PRO A 285 -14.91 2.46 -22.15
C PRO A 285 -14.00 3.48 -21.43
N ALA A 286 -14.48 4.72 -21.28
CA ALA A 286 -13.78 5.72 -20.48
C ALA A 286 -13.39 5.14 -19.11
N PRO A 287 -12.18 5.39 -18.60
CA PRO A 287 -11.16 6.31 -19.14
C PRO A 287 -10.11 5.66 -20.06
N TRP A 288 -10.36 4.46 -20.59
CA TRP A 288 -9.41 3.73 -21.47
C TRP A 288 -9.40 4.23 -22.92
N MET A 289 -10.39 5.03 -23.32
CA MET A 289 -10.47 5.64 -24.66
C MET A 289 -9.39 6.71 -24.93
N ASN A 290 -8.64 7.12 -23.92
CA ASN A 290 -7.63 8.16 -24.10
C ASN A 290 -6.36 7.54 -24.67
N ASN A 291 -5.95 7.98 -25.86
CA ASN A 291 -4.60 7.70 -26.36
C ASN A 291 -3.58 8.32 -25.40
N ARG A 292 -2.83 7.49 -24.68
CA ARG A 292 -1.77 7.91 -23.77
C ARG A 292 -0.39 7.53 -24.34
N PRO A 293 0.22 8.38 -25.18
CA PRO A 293 1.57 8.14 -25.67
C PRO A 293 2.54 7.85 -24.53
N GLY A 294 3.33 6.80 -24.69
CA GLY A 294 4.31 6.38 -23.68
C GLY A 294 3.77 5.50 -22.55
N ALA A 295 2.45 5.29 -22.45
CA ALA A 295 1.88 4.28 -21.56
C ALA A 295 2.18 2.85 -22.05
N ILE A 296 2.19 1.89 -21.12
CA ILE A 296 2.56 0.51 -21.44
C ILE A 296 1.49 -0.20 -22.25
N MET A 297 0.21 0.19 -22.15
CA MET A 297 -0.84 -0.29 -23.06
C MET A 297 -0.91 0.49 -24.38
N ASN A 298 0.10 1.32 -24.64
CA ASN A 298 0.40 1.90 -25.93
C ASN A 298 1.83 1.43 -26.30
N THR A 299 2.69 2.33 -26.77
CA THR A 299 4.03 2.04 -27.28
C THR A 299 5.14 2.15 -26.23
N GLY A 300 4.84 2.60 -25.01
CA GLY A 300 5.88 2.98 -24.04
C GLY A 300 6.02 2.08 -22.80
N PHE A 301 6.62 2.65 -21.75
CA PHE A 301 6.97 1.92 -20.52
C PHE A 301 6.30 2.48 -19.27
N LYS A 302 5.55 3.58 -19.38
CA LYS A 302 4.88 4.19 -18.23
C LYS A 302 3.68 3.33 -17.84
N VAL A 303 3.45 3.17 -16.55
CA VAL A 303 2.28 2.48 -16.01
C VAL A 303 1.41 3.52 -15.30
N PRO A 304 0.39 4.08 -15.96
CA PRO A 304 -0.51 5.06 -15.36
C PRO A 304 -1.17 4.56 -14.07
N GLN A 305 -1.51 5.48 -13.18
CA GLN A 305 -2.20 5.18 -11.92
C GLN A 305 -3.52 4.45 -12.13
N LEU A 306 -4.22 4.79 -13.22
CA LEU A 306 -5.48 4.19 -13.64
C LEU A 306 -5.42 2.65 -13.63
N TYR A 307 -4.29 2.07 -14.02
CA TYR A 307 -4.14 0.62 -14.20
C TYR A 307 -4.21 -0.14 -12.87
N TYR A 308 -3.97 0.56 -11.76
CA TYR A 308 -3.97 0.02 -10.40
C TYR A 308 -5.27 0.30 -9.64
N MET A 309 -6.23 1.01 -10.26
CA MET A 309 -7.46 1.41 -9.58
C MET A 309 -8.31 0.22 -9.15
N ASN A 310 -8.33 -0.87 -9.94
CA ASN A 310 -9.03 -2.09 -9.54
C ASN A 310 -8.37 -2.74 -8.33
N PHE A 311 -7.03 -2.83 -8.29
CA PHE A 311 -6.30 -3.38 -7.13
C PHE A 311 -6.53 -2.55 -5.86
N LYS A 312 -6.56 -1.22 -6.01
CA LYS A 312 -6.95 -0.29 -4.93
C LYS A 312 -8.38 -0.54 -4.45
N GLY A 313 -9.32 -0.77 -5.38
CA GLY A 313 -10.71 -1.10 -5.08
C GLY A 313 -10.83 -2.39 -4.27
N GLU A 314 -10.15 -3.45 -4.71
CA GLU A 314 -10.08 -4.73 -3.99
C GLU A 314 -9.52 -4.56 -2.57
N PHE A 315 -8.46 -3.78 -2.41
CA PHE A 315 -7.88 -3.51 -1.08
C PHE A 315 -8.81 -2.68 -0.19
N ARG A 316 -9.49 -1.68 -0.75
CA ARG A 316 -10.52 -0.90 -0.05
C ARG A 316 -11.64 -1.80 0.46
N LEU A 317 -12.14 -2.72 -0.36
CA LEU A 317 -13.19 -3.66 0.05
C LEU A 317 -12.75 -4.56 1.22
N LYS A 318 -11.48 -5.00 1.22
CA LYS A 318 -10.95 -5.86 2.29
C LYS A 318 -10.62 -5.13 3.58
N THR A 319 -10.33 -3.83 3.51
CA THR A 319 -9.94 -3.02 4.68
C THR A 319 -11.06 -2.11 5.20
N ASP A 320 -12.17 -2.02 4.47
CA ASP A 320 -13.27 -1.09 4.70
C ASP A 320 -12.81 0.37 4.92
N GLU A 321 -11.84 0.81 4.11
CA GLU A 321 -11.27 2.15 4.23
C GLU A 321 -10.88 2.74 2.87
N PRO A 322 -10.98 4.08 2.66
CA PRO A 322 -10.45 4.71 1.46
C PRO A 322 -8.92 4.68 1.39
N TRP A 323 -8.44 4.42 0.18
CA TRP A 323 -7.02 4.42 -0.19
C TRP A 323 -6.78 5.27 -1.43
N GLU A 324 -5.62 5.90 -1.47
CA GLU A 324 -5.06 6.53 -2.65
C GLU A 324 -3.88 5.72 -3.20
N LEU A 325 -3.58 5.90 -4.48
CA LEU A 325 -2.38 5.33 -5.08
C LEU A 325 -1.30 6.41 -5.09
N ILE A 326 -0.12 6.04 -4.60
CA ILE A 326 1.06 6.91 -4.53
C ILE A 326 2.20 6.27 -5.31
N ARG A 327 3.18 7.07 -5.73
CA ARG A 327 4.45 6.49 -6.17
C ARG A 327 5.24 6.03 -4.93
N PRO A 328 5.77 4.80 -4.92
CA PRO A 328 6.44 4.22 -3.76
C PRO A 328 7.75 4.89 -3.38
#